data_AF-A0AA39YXS3-F1
#
_entry.id   AF-A0AA39YXS3-F1
#
_cell.length_a   1.000
_cell.length_b   1.000
_cell.length_c   1.000
_cell.angle_alpha   90.00
_cell.angle_beta   90.00
_cell.angle_gamma   90.00
#
_symmetry.space_group_name_H-M   'P 1'
#
loop_
_entity.id
_entity.type
_entity.pdbx_description
1 polymer ?
#
loop_
_entity_poly.entity_id
_entity_poly.type
_entity_poly.pdbx_seq_one_letter_code
_entity_poly.pdbx_strand_id
1 'polypeptide(L)'
;MPNNILPQASEEQDFDKVMIMPSGYMDPFYRHEYDGSNYPLQAWRKQGFGFKDTTLVALPGLPLFNIPTTQFSYESSVSGLTEYLPGNIALVGPRGYEVALVQLVKGFLASSKDLHGSVATGSVPFPG
;
A
#
# COMPACT_ATOMS: atom_id res chain seq x y z
N MET A 1 10.28 23.64 -20.63
CA MET A 1 10.38 22.21 -20.31
C MET A 1 8.97 21.72 -20.01
N PRO A 2 8.35 20.85 -20.82
CA PRO A 2 7.01 20.38 -20.51
C PRO A 2 7.09 19.27 -19.44
N ASN A 3 6.52 19.54 -18.27
CA ASN A 3 6.26 18.59 -17.20
C ASN A 3 5.05 17.73 -17.59
N ASN A 4 5.26 16.54 -18.15
CA ASN A 4 4.22 15.51 -18.25
C ASN A 4 4.77 14.20 -17.67
N ILE A 5 4.61 14.01 -16.36
CA ILE A 5 4.96 12.77 -15.64
C ILE A 5 3.85 11.71 -15.79
N LEU A 6 2.70 12.06 -16.37
CA LEU A 6 1.58 11.15 -16.55
C LEU A 6 1.51 10.68 -18.02
N PRO A 7 1.47 9.35 -18.27
CA PRO A 7 1.31 8.83 -19.62
C PRO A 7 -0.02 9.30 -20.21
N GLN A 8 0.01 9.78 -21.47
CA GLN A 8 -1.18 10.18 -22.19
C GLN A 8 -1.94 8.93 -22.64
N ALA A 9 -3.16 8.77 -22.11
CA ALA A 9 -4.03 7.64 -22.42
C ALA A 9 -4.49 7.68 -23.88
N SER A 10 -4.25 6.59 -24.61
CA SER A 10 -4.83 6.32 -25.94
C SER A 10 -6.05 5.42 -25.78
N GLU A 11 -7.16 5.79 -26.42
CA GLU A 11 -8.48 5.13 -26.43
C GLU A 11 -9.20 5.08 -25.07
N GLU A 12 -10.06 6.08 -24.76
CA GLU A 12 -11.01 6.16 -23.62
C GLU A 12 -10.71 5.23 -22.43
N GLN A 13 -9.50 5.29 -21.89
CA GLN A 13 -9.17 4.63 -20.63
C GLN A 13 -9.68 5.55 -19.53
N ASP A 14 -10.84 5.21 -19.00
CA ASP A 14 -11.59 5.94 -17.98
C ASP A 14 -10.90 5.84 -16.61
N PHE A 15 -9.67 6.33 -16.54
CA PHE A 15 -8.87 6.41 -15.32
C PHE A 15 -9.39 7.49 -14.36
N ASP A 16 -10.28 8.36 -14.82
CA ASP A 16 -10.99 9.37 -14.01
C ASP A 16 -11.85 8.73 -12.91
N LYS A 17 -12.12 7.42 -13.02
CA LYS A 17 -12.85 6.62 -12.04
C LYS A 17 -11.95 5.84 -11.07
N VAL A 18 -10.62 5.97 -11.18
CA VAL A 18 -9.67 5.32 -10.28
C VAL A 18 -9.30 6.27 -9.16
N MET A 19 -9.59 5.88 -7.92
CA MET A 19 -9.13 6.57 -6.73
C MET A 19 -7.74 6.08 -6.34
N ILE A 20 -6.83 7.02 -6.07
CA ILE A 20 -5.52 6.75 -5.48
C ILE A 20 -5.58 7.18 -4.02
N MET A 21 -5.18 6.30 -3.10
CA MET A 21 -5.17 6.59 -1.68
C MET A 21 -3.92 6.03 -1.00
N PRO A 22 -3.41 6.68 0.07
CA PRO A 22 -2.36 6.08 0.89
C PRO A 22 -2.87 4.77 1.50
N SER A 23 -2.01 3.75 1.56
CA SER A 23 -2.37 2.49 2.20
C SER A 23 -1.24 1.87 3.03
N GLY A 24 -1.62 1.31 4.17
CA GLY A 24 -0.71 0.70 5.13
C GLY A 24 -0.46 1.57 6.37
N TYR A 25 0.51 1.14 7.17
CA TYR A 25 0.91 1.81 8.40
C TYR A 25 2.34 2.35 8.24
N MET A 26 2.61 3.51 8.84
CA MET A 26 3.96 4.10 8.87
C MET A 26 4.72 3.78 10.17
N ASP A 27 4.08 3.09 11.12
CA ASP A 27 4.67 2.64 12.39
C ASP A 27 4.73 1.10 12.41
N PRO A 28 5.78 0.50 12.99
CA PRO A 28 5.85 -0.94 13.15
C PRO A 28 4.77 -1.42 14.12
N PHE A 29 4.22 -2.61 13.84
CA PHE A 29 3.16 -3.18 14.66
C PHE A 29 3.62 -4.47 15.36
N TYR A 30 4.01 -4.33 16.62
CA TYR A 30 4.45 -5.47 17.41
C TYR A 30 3.32 -6.10 18.21
N ARG A 31 3.10 -7.39 17.98
CA ARG A 31 2.10 -8.16 18.72
C ARG A 31 2.34 -8.17 20.23
N HIS A 32 3.60 -8.21 20.67
CA HIS A 32 3.96 -8.30 22.09
C HIS A 32 3.70 -7.00 22.87
N GLU A 33 3.57 -5.86 22.17
CA GLU A 33 3.22 -4.58 22.80
C GLU A 33 1.71 -4.48 23.09
N TYR A 34 0.91 -5.47 22.68
CA TYR A 34 -0.52 -5.46 22.99
C TYR A 34 -0.74 -5.80 24.47
N ASP A 35 -1.24 -4.81 25.21
CA ASP A 35 -1.51 -4.86 26.65
C ASP A 35 -2.89 -5.42 27.00
N GLY A 36 -3.66 -5.91 26.02
CA GLY A 36 -5.03 -6.37 26.24
C GLY A 36 -6.05 -5.23 26.41
N SER A 37 -5.64 -3.97 26.25
CA SER A 37 -6.52 -2.83 26.48
C SER A 37 -7.56 -2.64 25.37
N ASN A 38 -8.76 -2.24 25.79
CA ASN A 38 -9.85 -1.87 24.89
C ASN A 38 -9.84 -0.36 24.58
N TYR A 39 -8.72 0.33 24.81
CA TYR A 39 -8.61 1.76 24.51
C TYR A 39 -8.78 1.98 23.00
N PRO A 40 -9.57 2.98 22.56
CA PRO A 40 -9.92 3.14 21.15
C PRO A 40 -8.73 3.13 20.19
N LEU A 41 -7.61 3.78 20.54
CA LEU A 41 -6.43 3.83 19.68
C LEU A 41 -5.70 2.48 19.60
N GLN A 42 -5.54 1.78 20.72
CA GLN A 42 -4.87 0.46 20.74
C GLN A 42 -5.78 -0.62 20.18
N ALA A 43 -7.06 -0.66 20.57
CA ALA A 43 -8.04 -1.58 19.99
C ALA A 43 -8.19 -1.37 18.47
N TRP A 44 -8.24 -0.12 17.98
CA TRP A 44 -8.27 0.17 16.55
C TRP A 44 -7.02 -0.30 15.82
N ARG A 45 -5.83 0.02 16.35
CA ARG A 45 -4.55 -0.37 15.72
C ARG A 45 -4.28 -1.88 15.80
N LYS A 46 -4.61 -2.52 16.94
CA LYS A 46 -4.11 -3.87 17.29
C LYS A 46 -5.14 -4.98 17.13
N GLN A 47 -6.43 -4.68 17.32
CA GLN A 47 -7.51 -5.65 17.27
C GLN A 47 -8.37 -5.49 16.00
N GLY A 48 -8.10 -4.47 15.18
CA GLY A 48 -8.88 -4.16 13.98
C GLY A 48 -10.24 -3.52 14.28
N PHE A 49 -10.43 -2.95 15.48
CA PHE A 49 -11.67 -2.27 15.84
C PHE A 49 -11.78 -0.89 15.18
N GLY A 50 -12.49 -0.78 14.06
CA GLY A 50 -12.88 0.50 13.44
C GLY A 50 -12.84 0.47 11.91
N PHE A 51 -13.00 1.63 11.28
CA PHE A 51 -12.87 1.78 9.84
C PHE A 51 -11.39 1.95 9.48
N LYS A 52 -10.84 1.01 8.71
CA LYS A 52 -9.54 1.16 8.07
C LYS A 52 -9.73 1.75 6.66
N ASP A 53 -8.65 2.23 6.05
CA ASP A 53 -8.61 2.63 4.63
C ASP A 53 -9.25 1.58 3.72
N THR A 54 -8.93 0.30 3.93
CA THR A 54 -9.47 -0.82 3.15
C THR A 54 -10.96 -1.09 3.41
N THR A 55 -11.54 -0.57 4.50
CA THR A 55 -12.98 -0.72 4.79
C THR A 55 -13.83 0.05 3.78
N LEU A 56 -13.33 1.17 3.24
CA LEU A 56 -13.99 1.93 2.16
C LEU A 56 -14.14 1.12 0.87
N VAL A 57 -13.34 0.07 0.72
CA VAL A 57 -13.33 -0.79 -0.46
C VAL A 57 -14.06 -2.11 -0.19
N ALA A 58 -13.81 -2.70 0.98
CA ALA A 58 -14.35 -4.01 1.35
C ALA A 58 -15.88 -3.99 1.48
N LEU A 59 -16.45 -2.97 2.12
CA LEU A 59 -17.90 -2.86 2.31
C LEU A 59 -18.68 -2.75 0.99
N PRO A 60 -18.31 -1.86 0.05
CA PRO A 60 -18.95 -1.81 -1.27
C PRO A 60 -18.47 -2.87 -2.25
N GLY A 61 -17.52 -3.74 -1.88
CA GLY A 61 -16.97 -4.78 -2.76
C GLY A 61 -16.32 -4.22 -4.02
N LEU A 62 -15.47 -3.19 -3.85
CA LEU A 62 -14.73 -2.57 -4.94
C LEU A 62 -13.39 -3.29 -5.18
N PRO A 63 -12.88 -3.34 -6.42
CA PRO A 63 -11.53 -3.82 -6.66
C PRO A 63 -10.48 -2.84 -6.12
N LEU A 64 -9.45 -3.38 -5.47
CA LEU A 64 -8.30 -2.64 -4.96
C LEU A 64 -6.99 -3.35 -5.29
N PHE A 65 -5.99 -2.59 -5.72
CA PHE A 65 -4.61 -3.03 -5.88
C PHE A 65 -3.72 -2.21 -4.96
N ASN A 66 -3.00 -2.88 -4.05
CA ASN A 66 -2.01 -2.23 -3.19
C ASN A 66 -0.62 -2.35 -3.82
N ILE A 67 0.09 -1.23 -3.94
CA ILE A 67 1.36 -1.12 -4.64
C ILE A 67 2.40 -0.52 -3.68
N PRO A 68 3.47 -1.25 -3.34
CA PRO A 68 4.62 -0.69 -2.66
C PRO A 68 5.32 0.33 -3.56
N THR A 69 5.58 1.52 -3.02
CA THR A 69 6.18 2.64 -3.77
C THR A 69 7.40 3.25 -3.09
N THR A 70 7.59 2.98 -1.80
CA THR A 70 8.70 3.50 -1.01
C THR A 70 8.92 2.62 0.22
N GLN A 71 9.90 2.97 1.04
CA GLN A 71 10.12 2.38 2.36
C GLN A 71 10.59 3.42 3.37
N PHE A 72 10.29 3.19 4.64
CA PHE A 72 10.69 4.04 5.76
C PHE A 72 11.57 3.23 6.71
N SER A 73 12.70 3.78 7.12
CA SER A 73 13.54 3.18 8.15
C SER A 73 12.94 3.41 9.54
N TYR A 74 13.02 2.41 10.41
CA TYR A 74 12.67 2.53 11.82
C TYR A 74 13.65 1.74 12.68
N GLU A 75 13.80 2.13 13.95
CA GLU A 75 14.58 1.36 14.92
C GLU A 75 13.69 0.31 15.57
N SER A 76 14.09 -0.96 15.45
CA SER A 76 13.35 -2.08 15.98
C SER A 76 13.47 -2.18 17.50
N SER A 77 12.34 -2.14 18.22
CA SER A 77 12.32 -2.35 19.67
C SER A 77 12.67 -3.79 20.07
N VAL A 78 12.60 -4.74 19.13
CA VAL A 78 12.89 -6.16 19.36
C VAL A 78 14.34 -6.50 19.08
N SER A 79 14.86 -6.09 17.92
CA SER A 79 16.21 -6.44 17.48
C SER A 79 17.26 -5.36 17.81
N GLY A 80 16.83 -4.12 18.04
CA GLY A 80 17.72 -2.97 18.19
C GLY A 80 18.40 -2.54 16.88
N LEU A 81 17.98 -3.10 15.74
CA LEU A 81 18.52 -2.78 14.43
C LEU A 81 17.61 -1.80 13.68
N THR A 82 18.21 -1.03 12.77
CA THR A 82 17.46 -0.29 11.76
C THR A 82 16.82 -1.28 10.77
N GLU A 83 15.50 -1.29 10.71
CA GLU A 83 14.67 -2.10 9.82
C GLU A 83 13.84 -1.19 8.89
N TYR A 84 13.14 -1.77 7.91
CA TYR A 84 12.40 -1.00 6.89
C TYR A 84 10.94 -1.43 6.77
N LEU A 85 10.02 -0.47 6.79
CA LEU A 85 8.59 -0.66 6.50
C LEU A 85 8.26 -0.23 5.07
N PRO A 86 7.43 -0.99 4.33
CA PRO A 86 6.97 -0.58 3.01
C PRO A 86 5.93 0.54 3.11
N GLY A 87 6.14 1.62 2.35
CA GLY A 87 5.12 2.64 2.08
C GLY A 87 4.35 2.30 0.80
N ASN A 88 3.02 2.20 0.91
CA ASN A 88 2.18 1.76 -0.21
C ASN A 88 1.15 2.82 -0.61
N ILE A 89 0.75 2.74 -1.86
CA ILE A 89 -0.46 3.39 -2.38
C ILE A 89 -1.45 2.30 -2.79
N ALA A 90 -2.73 2.55 -2.62
CA ALA A 90 -3.79 1.72 -3.14
C ALA A 90 -4.46 2.41 -4.33
N LEU A 91 -4.73 1.63 -5.38
CA LEU A 91 -5.59 2.00 -6.50
C LEU A 91 -6.93 1.30 -6.31
N VAL A 92 -8.01 2.08 -6.34
CA VAL A 92 -9.38 1.58 -6.18
C VAL A 92 -10.18 1.97 -7.41
N GLY A 93 -10.81 0.99 -8.04
CA GLY A 93 -11.69 1.22 -9.18
C GLY A 93 -13.15 0.87 -8.86
N PRO A 94 -14.09 1.22 -9.74
CA PRO A 94 -15.45 0.69 -9.67
C PRO A 94 -15.45 -0.82 -10.00
N ARG A 95 -16.54 -1.51 -9.67
CA ARG A 95 -16.72 -2.92 -10.02
C ARG A 95 -16.60 -3.12 -11.54
N GLY A 96 -15.86 -4.14 -11.97
CA GLY A 96 -15.65 -4.43 -13.40
C GLY A 96 -14.45 -3.72 -14.03
N TYR A 97 -13.68 -2.92 -13.27
CA TYR A 97 -12.50 -2.19 -13.76
C TYR A 97 -11.18 -2.90 -13.42
N GLU A 98 -11.21 -4.17 -13.02
CA GLU A 98 -10.03 -4.93 -12.61
C GLU A 98 -8.95 -4.94 -13.70
N VAL A 99 -9.34 -5.11 -14.96
CA VAL A 99 -8.41 -5.10 -16.10
C VAL A 99 -7.75 -3.74 -16.28
N ALA A 100 -8.51 -2.65 -16.15
CA ALA A 100 -7.99 -1.28 -16.26
C ALA A 100 -7.02 -0.96 -15.11
N LEU A 101 -7.34 -1.40 -13.89
CA LEU A 101 -6.44 -1.27 -12.74
C LEU A 101 -5.13 -2.04 -12.98
N VAL A 102 -5.20 -3.27 -13.50
CA VAL A 102 -3.99 -4.05 -13.84
C VAL A 102 -3.16 -3.35 -14.92
N GLN A 103 -3.79 -2.76 -15.94
CA GLN A 103 -3.08 -2.00 -16.97
C GLN A 103 -2.38 -0.77 -16.38
N LEU A 104 -3.04 -0.05 -15.47
CA LEU A 104 -2.45 1.10 -14.79
C LEU A 104 -1.26 0.69 -13.92
N VAL A 105 -1.38 -0.39 -13.15
CA VAL A 105 -0.28 -0.97 -12.37
C VAL A 105 0.89 -1.35 -13.27
N LYS A 106 0.62 -2.03 -14.40
CA LYS A 106 1.66 -2.41 -15.36
C LYS A 106 2.35 -1.18 -15.96
N GLY A 107 1.59 -0.15 -16.32
CA GLY A 107 2.13 1.12 -16.82
C GLY A 107 3.03 1.80 -15.80
N PHE A 108 2.57 1.89 -14.54
CA PHE A 108 3.35 2.43 -13.43
C PHE A 108 4.65 1.66 -13.19
N LEU A 109 4.61 0.33 -13.15
CA LEU A 109 5.80 -0.49 -12.98
C LEU A 109 6.76 -0.33 -14.16
N ALA A 110 6.26 -0.21 -15.39
CA ALA A 110 7.11 0.03 -16.55
C ALA A 110 7.78 1.41 -16.54
N SER A 111 7.08 2.45 -16.06
CA SER A 111 7.59 3.82 -16.01
C SER A 111 8.50 4.10 -14.82
N SER A 112 8.31 3.38 -13.71
CA SER A 112 8.90 3.72 -12.41
C SER A 112 9.83 2.63 -11.89
N LYS A 113 10.85 2.27 -12.70
CA LYS A 113 11.82 1.19 -12.43
C LYS A 113 12.49 1.27 -11.06
N ASP A 114 12.75 2.47 -10.58
CA ASP A 114 13.48 2.70 -9.33
C ASP A 114 12.57 2.63 -8.09
N LEU A 115 11.24 2.71 -8.24
CA LEU A 115 10.29 2.78 -7.11
C LEU A 115 9.78 1.42 -6.60
N HIS A 116 9.99 0.34 -7.36
CA HIS A 116 9.61 -1.03 -6.97
C HIS A 116 10.82 -1.94 -6.74
N GLY A 117 12.02 -1.35 -6.65
CA GLY A 117 13.30 -2.03 -6.47
C GLY A 117 13.52 -2.46 -5.03
N SER A 118 13.03 -3.64 -4.67
CA SER A 118 13.28 -4.38 -3.43
C SER A 118 12.83 -3.72 -2.11
N VAL A 119 12.02 -4.46 -1.36
CA VAL A 119 11.83 -4.22 0.07
C VAL A 119 13.13 -4.66 0.75
N ALA A 120 13.85 -3.74 1.38
CA ALA A 120 15.04 -4.04 2.16
C ALA A 120 14.66 -4.72 3.49
N THR A 121 13.91 -5.82 3.46
CA THR A 121 13.53 -6.58 4.66
C THR A 121 14.67 -7.42 5.23
N GLY A 122 15.88 -7.31 4.67
CA GLY A 122 17.07 -8.07 5.09
C GLY A 122 16.90 -9.59 5.02
N SER A 123 15.79 -10.08 4.44
CA SER A 123 15.35 -11.48 4.53
C SER A 123 14.95 -11.97 3.15
N VAL A 124 15.53 -13.09 2.72
CA VAL A 124 15.12 -13.77 1.48
C VAL A 124 13.75 -14.42 1.72
N PRO A 125 12.70 -14.10 0.93
CA PRO A 125 11.34 -14.59 1.18
C PRO A 125 11.20 -16.12 1.17
N PHE A 126 12.12 -16.81 0.47
CA PHE A 126 12.26 -18.26 0.46
C PHE A 126 13.75 -18.61 0.41
N PRO A 127 14.36 -19.15 1.49
CA PRO A 127 15.68 -19.73 1.40
C PRO A 127 15.63 -20.98 0.51
N GLY A 128 16.61 -21.13 -0.37
CA GLY A 128 16.79 -22.32 -1.20
C GLY A 128 17.24 -23.55 -0.42
#